data_AF-A0A348WJU5-F1
#
_entry.id   AF-A0A348WJU5-F1
#
_cell.length_a   1.000
_cell.length_b   1.000
_cell.length_c   1.000
_cell.angle_alpha   90.00
_cell.angle_beta   90.00
_cell.angle_gamma   90.00
#
_symmetry.space_group_name_H-M   'P 1'
#
loop_
_entity.id
_entity.type
_entity.pdbx_description
1 polymer ?
#
loop_
_entity_poly.entity_id
_entity_poly.type
_entity_poly.pdbx_seq_one_letter_code
_entity_poly.pdbx_strand_id
1 'polypeptide(L)'
;GATDWYIRWPFVLEGVLYGFLGALLAFGLTILMYQGVVWFLGSSYWSWQSVSKTIGDFGLMFALRLLGFQIFFGILVGSLSSYLATRRYLRI
;
A
#
# COMPACT_ATOMS: atom_id res chain seq x y z
N GLY A 1 19.43 -19.09 -28.20
CA GLY A 1 18.02 -19.22 -27.79
C GLY A 1 17.84 -18.47 -26.49
N ALA A 2 17.29 -17.26 -26.54
CA ALA A 2 16.94 -16.53 -25.34
C ALA A 2 15.66 -17.16 -24.77
N THR A 3 15.76 -17.65 -23.54
CA THR A 3 14.65 -18.30 -22.82
C THR A 3 13.48 -17.33 -22.64
N ASP A 4 12.25 -17.82 -22.76
CA ASP A 4 10.99 -17.08 -22.60
C ASP A 4 10.88 -16.26 -21.30
N TRP A 5 11.76 -16.53 -20.35
CA TRP A 5 11.93 -15.82 -19.09
C TRP A 5 12.40 -14.37 -19.28
N TYR A 6 13.27 -14.09 -20.26
CA TYR A 6 13.80 -12.74 -20.51
C TYR A 6 12.70 -11.75 -20.93
N ILE A 7 11.66 -12.24 -21.61
CA ILE A 7 10.56 -11.41 -22.12
C ILE A 7 9.58 -11.06 -21.00
N ARG A 8 9.47 -11.88 -19.95
CA ARG A 8 8.47 -11.71 -18.87
C ARG A 8 8.94 -10.83 -17.72
N TRP A 9 10.25 -10.80 -17.44
CA TRP A 9 10.85 -9.97 -16.40
C TRP A 9 10.48 -8.47 -16.45
N PRO A 10 10.53 -7.77 -17.61
CA PRO A 10 10.16 -6.36 -17.66
C PRO A 10 8.71 -6.10 -17.23
N PHE A 11 7.78 -6.98 -17.60
CA PHE A 11 6.37 -6.85 -17.20
C PHE A 11 6.19 -7.05 -15.69
N VAL A 12 6.86 -8.04 -15.10
CA VAL A 12 6.79 -8.27 -13.65
C VAL A 12 7.33 -7.06 -12.89
N LEU A 13 8.44 -6.47 -13.36
CA LEU A 13 8.99 -5.23 -12.80
C LEU A 13 8.01 -4.07 -12.87
N GLU A 14 7.31 -3.89 -14.00
CA GLU A 14 6.25 -2.88 -14.14
C GLU A 14 5.14 -3.10 -13.09
N GLY A 15 4.69 -4.34 -12.90
CA GLY A 15 3.69 -4.70 -11.89
C GLY A 15 4.13 -4.37 -10.46
N VAL A 16 5.38 -4.67 -10.11
CA VAL A 16 5.96 -4.35 -8.80
C VAL A 16 6.04 -2.83 -8.60
N LEU A 17 6.44 -2.07 -9.63
CA LEU A 17 6.49 -0.59 -9.57
C LEU A 17 5.10 0.01 -9.34
N TYR A 18 4.08 -0.45 -10.09
CA TYR A 18 2.70 -0.02 -9.87
C TYR A 18 2.17 -0.41 -8.49
N GLY A 19 2.52 -1.61 -8.01
CA GLY A 19 2.18 -2.07 -6.66
C GLY A 19 2.80 -1.21 -5.55
N PHE A 20 4.07 -0.81 -5.73
CA PHE A 20 4.78 0.06 -4.80
C PHE A 20 4.20 1.49 -4.79
N LEU A 21 3.94 2.07 -5.97
CA LEU A 21 3.31 3.39 -6.08
C LEU A 21 1.89 3.39 -5.49
N GLY A 22 1.11 2.32 -5.73
CA GLY A 22 -0.21 2.14 -5.15
C GLY A 22 -0.18 2.05 -3.62
N ALA A 23 0.82 1.34 -3.06
CA ALA A 23 1.00 1.27 -1.61
C ALA A 23 1.33 2.63 -0.99
N LEU A 24 2.20 3.42 -1.63
CA LEU A 24 2.52 4.79 -1.18
C LEU A 24 1.29 5.70 -1.22
N LEU A 25 0.52 5.67 -2.31
CA LEU A 25 -0.72 6.43 -2.43
C LEU A 25 -1.75 6.02 -1.37
N ALA A 26 -1.94 4.72 -1.17
CA ALA A 26 -2.88 4.20 -0.19
C ALA A 26 -2.46 4.56 1.25
N PHE A 27 -1.15 4.55 1.55
CA PHE A 27 -0.64 5.01 2.84
C PHE A 27 -0.92 6.51 3.07
N GLY A 28 -0.64 7.36 2.06
CA GLY A 28 -0.97 8.78 2.12
C GLY A 28 -2.48 9.02 2.34
N LEU A 29 -3.32 8.27 1.62
CA LEU A 29 -4.77 8.34 1.77
C LEU A 29 -5.24 7.90 3.17
N THR A 30 -4.60 6.87 3.75
CA THR A 30 -4.90 6.38 5.10
C THR A 30 -4.61 7.45 6.16
N ILE A 31 -3.50 8.19 6.03
CA ILE A 31 -3.17 9.31 6.92
C ILE A 31 -4.20 10.43 6.79
N LEU A 32 -4.56 10.83 5.56
CA LEU A 32 -5.54 11.87 5.32
C LEU A 32 -6.91 11.49 5.89
N MET A 33 -7.35 10.25 5.68
CA MET A 33 -8.59 9.72 6.26
C MET A 33 -8.55 9.70 7.78
N TYR A 34 -7.45 9.24 8.38
CA TYR A 34 -7.29 9.25 9.83
C TYR A 34 -7.44 10.66 10.41
N GLN A 35 -6.79 11.66 9.81
CA GLN A 35 -6.91 13.06 10.23
C GLN A 35 -8.35 13.59 10.08
N GLY A 36 -9.02 13.29 8.95
CA GLY A 36 -10.40 13.69 8.72
C GLY A 36 -11.37 13.08 9.73
N VAL A 37 -11.22 11.79 10.02
CA VAL A 37 -12.04 11.07 11.02
C VAL A 37 -11.81 11.62 12.42
N VAL A 38 -10.54 11.85 12.81
CA VAL A 38 -10.21 12.45 14.12
C VAL A 38 -10.76 13.86 14.24
N TRP A 39 -10.72 14.67 13.17
CA TRP A 39 -11.28 16.03 13.19
C TRP A 39 -12.81 16.01 13.34
N PHE A 40 -13.49 15.11 12.61
CA PHE A 40 -14.94 14.97 12.68
C PHE A 40 -15.40 14.49 14.07
N LEU A 41 -14.77 13.46 14.63
CA LEU A 41 -15.11 12.86 15.93
C LEU A 41 -14.62 13.70 17.12
N GLY A 42 -13.51 14.41 16.98
CA GLY A 42 -12.91 15.24 18.03
C GLY A 42 -13.77 16.43 18.46
N SER A 43 -14.71 16.85 17.61
CA SER A 43 -15.74 17.84 17.96
C SER A 43 -16.71 17.34 19.05
N SER A 44 -16.90 16.02 19.20
CA SER A 44 -17.90 15.42 20.09
C SER A 44 -17.34 14.79 21.35
N TYR A 45 -16.04 14.45 21.42
CA TYR A 45 -15.48 13.71 22.55
C TYR A 45 -14.06 14.18 22.94
N TRP A 46 -13.98 15.11 23.89
CA TRP A 46 -12.75 15.60 24.53
C TRP A 46 -11.90 14.48 25.18
N SER A 47 -12.50 13.31 25.44
CA SER A 47 -11.85 12.12 26.00
C SER A 47 -10.87 11.39 25.04
N TRP A 48 -10.99 11.58 23.72
CA TRP A 48 -10.16 10.86 22.75
C TRP A 48 -8.75 11.44 22.60
N GLN A 49 -8.50 12.66 23.08
CA GLN A 49 -7.16 13.27 23.05
C GLN A 49 -6.13 12.52 23.92
N SER A 50 -6.59 11.85 24.98
CA SER A 50 -5.73 11.03 25.85
C SER A 50 -5.28 9.75 25.12
N VAL A 51 -6.20 9.12 24.38
CA VAL A 51 -5.94 7.91 23.58
C VAL A 51 -5.07 8.25 22.37
N SER A 52 -5.30 9.39 21.71
CA SER A 52 -4.48 9.83 20.58
C SER A 52 -3.05 10.21 20.99
N LYS A 53 -2.83 10.70 22.22
CA LYS A 53 -1.48 10.96 22.76
C LYS A 53 -0.69 9.67 23.04
N THR A 54 -1.34 8.63 23.57
CA THR A 54 -0.71 7.30 23.72
C THR A 54 -0.44 6.66 22.36
N ILE A 55 -1.30 6.93 21.36
CA ILE A 55 -1.05 6.59 19.96
C ILE A 55 0.02 7.51 19.33
N GLY A 56 0.46 8.60 19.95
CA GLY A 56 1.55 9.43 19.41
C GLY A 56 2.88 8.69 19.32
N ASP A 57 3.27 8.01 20.41
CA ASP A 57 4.48 7.18 20.45
C ASP A 57 4.28 5.79 19.79
N PHE A 58 3.10 5.18 19.95
CA PHE A 58 2.77 3.94 19.23
C PHE A 58 2.50 4.17 17.74
N GLY A 59 2.17 5.39 17.33
CA GLY A 59 1.63 5.71 16.01
C GLY A 59 2.71 5.75 14.95
N LEU A 60 3.93 6.15 15.28
CA LEU A 60 5.04 6.13 14.33
C LEU A 60 5.48 4.69 14.06
N MET A 61 5.63 3.87 15.11
CA MET A 61 5.90 2.43 14.97
C MET A 61 4.75 1.67 14.29
N PHE A 62 3.51 1.99 14.61
CA PHE A 62 2.34 1.40 13.98
C PHE A 62 2.23 1.82 12.51
N ALA A 63 2.43 3.10 12.18
CA ALA A 63 2.43 3.60 10.82
C ALA A 63 3.54 2.97 9.98
N LEU A 64 4.74 2.78 10.53
CA LEU A 64 5.84 2.08 9.87
C LEU A 64 5.50 0.61 9.61
N ARG A 65 4.89 -0.09 10.59
CA ARG A 65 4.42 -1.47 10.39
C ARG A 65 3.34 -1.53 9.32
N LEU A 66 2.38 -0.61 9.35
CA LEU A 66 1.27 -0.55 8.41
C LEU A 66 1.76 -0.25 6.99
N LEU A 67 2.70 0.68 6.83
CA LEU A 67 3.41 0.94 5.57
C LEU A 67 4.13 -0.32 5.06
N GLY A 68 4.85 -1.04 5.93
CA GLY A 68 5.51 -2.29 5.57
C GLY A 68 4.53 -3.34 5.05
N PHE A 69 3.41 -3.55 5.75
CA PHE A 69 2.34 -4.44 5.29
C PHE A 69 1.74 -3.99 3.96
N GLN A 70 1.52 -2.69 3.79
CA GLN A 70 0.88 -2.12 2.60
C GLN A 70 1.79 -2.21 1.38
N ILE A 71 3.09 -2.00 1.53
CA ILE A 71 4.09 -2.24 0.49
C ILE A 71 4.15 -3.72 0.15
N PHE A 72 4.20 -4.61 1.14
CA PHE A 72 4.24 -6.05 0.90
C PHE A 72 3.01 -6.54 0.12
N PHE A 73 1.81 -6.15 0.55
CA PHE A 73 0.58 -6.47 -0.18
C PHE A 73 0.50 -5.76 -1.53
N GLY A 74 0.94 -4.51 -1.63
CA GLY A 74 0.98 -3.77 -2.89
C GLY A 74 1.87 -4.44 -3.92
N ILE A 75 3.07 -4.89 -3.53
CA ILE A 75 3.99 -5.65 -4.38
C ILE A 75 3.39 -7.00 -4.77
N LEU A 76 2.80 -7.73 -3.82
CA LEU A 76 2.13 -9.00 -4.11
C LEU A 76 1.01 -8.82 -5.14
N VAL A 77 0.10 -7.90 -4.90
CA VAL A 77 -1.04 -7.63 -5.78
C VAL A 77 -0.57 -7.08 -7.13
N GLY A 78 0.44 -6.20 -7.16
CA GLY A 78 1.03 -5.64 -8.38
C GLY A 78 1.76 -6.69 -9.22
N SER A 79 2.49 -7.60 -8.58
CA SER A 79 3.14 -8.73 -9.26
C SER A 79 2.12 -9.73 -9.78
N LEU A 80 1.07 -10.05 -8.99
CA LEU A 80 -0.02 -10.94 -9.41
C LEU A 80 -0.82 -10.35 -10.57
N SER A 81 -1.12 -9.05 -10.53
CA SER A 81 -1.88 -8.37 -11.59
C SER A 81 -1.09 -8.31 -12.90
N SER A 82 0.21 -8.04 -12.85
CA SER A 82 1.07 -8.08 -14.02
C SER A 82 1.25 -9.49 -14.58
N TYR A 83 1.38 -10.50 -13.72
CA TYR A 83 1.40 -11.90 -14.16
C TYR A 83 0.10 -12.31 -14.87
N LEU A 84 -1.05 -11.88 -14.34
CA LEU A 84 -2.34 -12.11 -15.00
C LEU A 84 -2.45 -11.35 -16.33
N ALA A 85 -1.98 -10.11 -16.38
CA ALA A 85 -2.01 -9.28 -17.59
C ALA A 85 -1.15 -9.88 -18.71
N THR A 86 0.07 -10.33 -18.40
CA THR A 86 0.95 -11.01 -19.36
C THR A 86 0.36 -12.31 -19.87
N ARG A 87 -0.30 -13.10 -19.00
CA ARG A 87 -1.02 -14.32 -19.42
C ARG A 87 -2.20 -14.03 -20.36
N ARG A 88 -2.81 -12.84 -20.27
CA ARG A 88 -3.96 -12.45 -21.10
C ARG A 88 -3.57 -11.77 -22.41
N TYR A 89 -2.48 -10.99 -22.42
CA TYR A 89 -2.04 -10.21 -23.59
C TYR A 89 -1.12 -10.99 -24.54
N LEU A 90 -0.21 -11.81 -24.02
CA LEU A 90 0.43 -12.85 -24.84
C LEU A 90 -0.53 -14.03 -24.89
N ARG A 91 -1.35 -14.09 -25.96
CA ARG A 91 -2.16 -15.27 -26.29
C ARG A 91 -1.25 -16.51 -26.35
N ILE A 92 -1.22 -17.28 -25.25
CA ILE A 92 -0.85 -18.69 -25.18
C ILE A 92 -1.92 -19.37 -24.35
#